data_AF-A0A060C184-F1
#
_entry.id   AF-A0A060C184-F1
#
_cell.length_a   1.000
_cell.length_b   1.000
_cell.length_c   1.000
_cell.angle_alpha   90.00
_cell.angle_beta   90.00
_cell.angle_gamma   90.00
#
_symmetry.space_group_name_H-M   'P 1'
#
loop_
_entity.id
_entity.type
_entity.pdbx_description
1 polymer ?
#
loop_
_entity_poly.entity_id
_entity_poly.type
_entity_poly.pdbx_seq_one_letter_code
_entity_poly.pdbx_strand_id
1 'polypeptide(L)'
;TGTDAEYCGFATRVGGCRKPASLSELGARLVEAELLATSPEFNQRHQRDRLHSAAPFTKGNKPAFHTPLDNFAKLRLWTLVEYDRVVFIDADAIVLRNIDRLFLYPEFSAAPNVYESLQDFHRLNSGVFVAAPSQATFAAMMERLDAPGAFWRRTDQTFLETYFPHWHGLPVF
;
A
#
# COMPACT_ATOMS: atom_id res chain seq x y z
N THR A 1 8.26 -21.03 10.40
CA THR A 1 8.36 -19.58 10.62
C THR A 1 8.56 -19.34 12.10
N GLY A 2 9.19 -18.25 12.51
CA GLY A 2 9.45 -17.94 13.92
C GLY A 2 8.72 -16.70 14.39
N THR A 3 7.56 -16.41 13.80
CA THR A 3 6.70 -15.27 14.17
C THR A 3 5.43 -15.80 14.79
N ASP A 4 4.92 -15.06 15.77
CA ASP A 4 3.62 -15.28 16.40
C ASP A 4 2.53 -14.37 15.80
N ALA A 5 2.88 -13.53 14.82
CA ALA A 5 1.93 -12.66 14.13
C ALA A 5 1.04 -13.46 13.17
N GLU A 6 -0.22 -13.05 13.05
CA GLU A 6 -1.16 -13.61 12.07
C GLU A 6 -0.80 -13.15 10.65
N TYR A 7 -0.74 -14.09 9.70
CA TYR A 7 -0.57 -13.76 8.29
C TYR A 7 -1.91 -13.41 7.66
N CYS A 8 -2.00 -12.25 7.02
CA CYS A 8 -3.17 -11.84 6.26
C CYS A 8 -2.87 -11.71 4.77
N GLY A 9 -3.62 -12.42 3.93
CA GLY A 9 -3.64 -12.20 2.49
C GLY A 9 -4.66 -11.12 2.14
N PHE A 10 -4.19 -9.94 1.76
CA PHE A 10 -5.02 -8.80 1.40
C PHE A 10 -5.29 -8.77 -0.11
N ALA A 11 -6.53 -8.98 -0.55
CA ALA A 11 -6.83 -9.18 -1.97
C ALA A 11 -8.06 -8.38 -2.42
N THR A 12 -7.94 -7.68 -3.56
CA THR A 12 -9.07 -7.07 -4.25
C THR A 12 -9.79 -8.11 -5.13
N ARG A 13 -11.12 -8.03 -5.22
CA ARG A 13 -11.88 -8.84 -6.20
C ARG A 13 -11.66 -8.26 -7.59
N VAL A 14 -10.71 -8.83 -8.34
CA VAL A 14 -10.61 -8.59 -9.79
C VAL A 14 -11.36 -9.72 -10.50
N GLY A 15 -12.31 -9.34 -11.37
CA GLY A 15 -13.34 -10.22 -11.95
C GLY A 15 -12.87 -11.64 -12.31
N GLY A 16 -13.56 -12.65 -11.79
CA GLY A 16 -13.43 -14.06 -12.18
C GLY A 16 -12.14 -14.77 -11.71
N CYS A 17 -11.16 -14.07 -11.14
CA CYS A 17 -9.96 -14.72 -10.63
C CYS A 17 -10.30 -15.56 -9.38
N ARG A 18 -10.02 -16.87 -9.48
CA ARG A 18 -10.16 -17.82 -8.37
C ARG A 18 -9.37 -17.27 -7.18
N LYS A 19 -9.99 -17.18 -6.00
CA LYS A 19 -9.27 -16.91 -4.74
C LYS A 19 -8.03 -17.83 -4.73
N PRO A 20 -6.83 -17.34 -4.42
CA PRO A 20 -5.67 -18.20 -4.32
C PRO A 20 -5.93 -19.17 -3.16
N ALA A 21 -6.47 -20.36 -3.48
CA ALA A 21 -6.72 -21.42 -2.53
C ALA A 21 -5.44 -21.77 -1.73
N SER A 22 -4.27 -21.48 -2.33
CA SER A 22 -2.94 -21.67 -1.77
C SER A 22 -2.60 -20.81 -0.56
N LEU A 23 -3.20 -19.62 -0.35
CA LEU A 23 -2.79 -18.77 0.79
C LEU A 23 -3.39 -19.22 2.12
N SER A 24 -4.66 -19.64 2.13
CA SER A 24 -5.27 -20.20 3.34
C SER A 24 -4.65 -21.54 3.75
N GLU A 25 -4.20 -22.33 2.77
CA GLU A 25 -3.43 -23.56 3.01
C GLU A 25 -2.09 -23.29 3.71
N LEU A 26 -1.54 -22.08 3.55
CA LEU A 26 -0.33 -21.61 4.24
C LEU A 26 -0.64 -20.95 5.60
N GLY A 27 -1.88 -21.05 6.08
CA GLY A 27 -2.33 -20.48 7.35
C GLY A 27 -2.62 -18.98 7.32
N ALA A 28 -2.70 -18.36 6.14
CA ALA A 28 -3.04 -16.95 6.04
C ALA A 28 -4.56 -16.72 6.04
N ARG A 29 -5.01 -15.79 6.88
CA ARG A 29 -6.38 -15.27 6.83
C ARG A 29 -6.55 -14.43 5.57
N LEU A 30 -7.52 -14.78 4.73
CA LEU A 30 -7.84 -13.97 3.55
C LEU A 30 -8.75 -12.82 3.94
N VAL A 31 -8.27 -11.60 3.74
CA VAL A 31 -9.01 -10.38 3.92
C VAL A 31 -9.35 -9.83 2.55
N GLU A 32 -10.64 -9.72 2.28
CA GLU A 32 -11.10 -9.14 1.04
C GLU A 32 -11.10 -7.60 1.14
N ALA A 33 -10.53 -6.97 0.12
CA ALA A 33 -10.37 -5.53 0.03
C ALA A 33 -11.19 -5.01 -1.14
N GLU A 34 -12.26 -4.28 -0.88
CA GLU A 34 -12.90 -3.53 -1.94
C GLU A 34 -12.05 -2.30 -2.31
N LEU A 35 -12.14 -1.90 -3.59
CA LEU A 35 -11.64 -0.60 -4.02
C LEU A 35 -12.24 0.50 -3.13
N LEU A 36 -11.50 1.60 -3.01
CA LEU A 36 -11.99 2.74 -2.24
C LEU A 36 -13.18 3.38 -2.95
N ALA A 37 -14.16 3.82 -2.16
CA ALA A 37 -15.33 4.54 -2.66
C ALA A 37 -14.97 6.01 -2.93
N THR A 38 -14.14 6.25 -3.95
CA THR A 38 -13.71 7.59 -4.40
C THR A 38 -14.60 8.14 -5.50
N SER A 39 -14.65 9.46 -5.61
CA SER A 39 -15.47 10.22 -6.55
C SER A 39 -15.13 9.87 -8.02
N PRO A 40 -16.12 9.95 -8.94
CA PRO A 40 -15.87 9.79 -10.37
C PRO A 40 -14.79 10.73 -10.89
N GLU A 41 -14.73 11.97 -10.40
CA GLU A 41 -13.75 12.97 -10.78
C GLU A 41 -12.34 12.55 -10.34
N PHE A 42 -12.17 12.04 -9.12
CA PHE A 42 -10.91 11.50 -8.65
C PHE A 42 -10.48 10.28 -9.47
N ASN A 43 -11.41 9.37 -9.72
CA ASN A 43 -11.18 8.17 -10.52
C ASN A 43 -10.69 8.55 -11.92
N GLN A 44 -11.35 9.51 -12.56
CA GLN A 44 -10.94 10.03 -13.87
C GLN A 44 -9.55 10.66 -13.84
N ARG A 45 -9.24 11.50 -12.84
CA ARG A 45 -7.92 12.15 -12.70
C ARG A 45 -6.79 11.11 -12.60
N HIS A 46 -6.96 10.07 -11.80
CA HIS A 46 -5.94 9.04 -11.58
C HIS A 46 -5.91 7.95 -12.65
N GLN A 47 -6.94 7.86 -13.49
CA GLN A 47 -6.94 7.02 -14.70
C GLN A 47 -6.30 7.75 -15.90
N ARG A 48 -6.40 9.08 -15.99
CA ARG A 48 -5.93 9.86 -17.15
C ARG A 48 -4.42 9.83 -17.35
N ASP A 49 -3.64 9.62 -16.29
CA ASP A 49 -2.20 9.36 -16.40
C ASP A 49 -1.86 8.10 -17.23
N ARG A 50 -2.81 7.16 -17.34
CA ARG A 50 -2.68 5.98 -18.21
C ARG A 50 -2.86 6.32 -19.71
N LEU A 51 -3.39 7.50 -20.04
CA LEU A 51 -3.53 7.99 -21.43
C LEU A 51 -2.32 8.84 -21.87
N HIS A 52 -1.51 9.37 -20.95
CA HIS A 52 -0.27 10.08 -21.27
C HIS A 52 0.97 9.16 -21.35
N SER A 53 0.83 7.86 -21.06
CA SER A 53 1.86 6.84 -21.32
C SER A 53 1.91 6.36 -22.78
N ALA A 54 1.38 7.13 -23.73
CA ALA A 54 1.66 6.98 -25.16
C ALA A 54 3.08 7.47 -25.55
N ALA A 55 3.99 7.64 -24.58
CA ALA A 55 5.41 7.85 -24.83
C ALA A 55 6.09 6.50 -25.17
N PRO A 56 7.03 6.46 -26.13
CA PRO A 56 7.66 5.22 -26.58
C PRO A 56 8.28 4.43 -25.42
N PHE A 57 7.83 3.18 -25.28
CA PHE A 57 8.09 2.28 -24.16
C PHE A 57 9.56 1.85 -24.06
N THR A 58 10.18 1.96 -22.88
CA THR A 58 11.48 1.33 -22.55
C THR A 58 11.47 0.49 -21.26
N LYS A 59 10.32 0.28 -20.59
CA LYS A 59 10.22 -0.56 -19.38
C LYS A 59 8.97 -1.46 -19.43
N GLY A 60 9.12 -2.67 -18.88
CA GLY A 60 8.18 -3.80 -19.02
C GLY A 60 6.72 -3.46 -18.68
N ASN A 61 5.80 -4.08 -19.42
CA ASN A 61 4.37 -3.82 -19.30
C ASN A 61 3.80 -4.35 -17.98
N LYS A 62 3.12 -3.49 -17.21
CA LYS A 62 2.20 -3.95 -16.15
C LYS A 62 0.98 -4.62 -16.80
N PRO A 63 0.44 -5.73 -16.25
CA PRO A 63 -0.73 -6.40 -16.79
C PRO A 63 -1.94 -5.46 -16.96
N ALA A 64 -2.79 -5.72 -17.96
CA ALA A 64 -3.94 -4.88 -18.30
C ALA A 64 -4.93 -4.66 -17.14
N PHE A 65 -4.97 -5.59 -16.17
CA PHE A 65 -5.92 -5.64 -15.06
C PHE A 65 -5.58 -4.75 -13.86
N HIS A 66 -4.40 -4.12 -13.81
CA HIS A 66 -4.03 -3.19 -12.73
C HIS A 66 -4.26 -1.74 -13.15
N THR A 67 -5.12 -1.03 -12.43
CA THR A 67 -5.30 0.41 -12.54
C THR A 67 -4.49 1.13 -11.45
N PRO A 68 -4.13 2.41 -11.61
CA PRO A 68 -3.54 3.19 -10.52
C PRO A 68 -4.42 3.26 -9.26
N LEU A 69 -5.74 3.04 -9.40
CA LEU A 69 -6.68 3.06 -8.28
C LEU A 69 -6.51 1.87 -7.34
N ASP A 70 -6.07 0.71 -7.85
CA ASP A 70 -5.86 -0.50 -7.05
C ASP A 70 -4.83 -0.28 -5.93
N ASN A 71 -3.83 0.56 -6.17
CA ASN A 71 -2.82 0.89 -5.16
C ASN A 71 -3.42 1.53 -3.91
N PHE A 72 -4.49 2.31 -4.03
CA PHE A 72 -5.13 2.92 -2.87
C PHE A 72 -5.91 1.91 -2.02
N ALA A 73 -6.17 0.70 -2.51
CA ALA A 73 -6.78 -0.35 -1.68
C ALA A 73 -5.94 -0.64 -0.43
N LYS A 74 -4.63 -0.37 -0.43
CA LYS A 74 -3.76 -0.44 0.76
C LYS A 74 -4.29 0.37 1.95
N LEU A 75 -5.02 1.46 1.74
CA LEU A 75 -5.54 2.29 2.84
C LEU A 75 -6.58 1.55 3.69
N ARG A 76 -7.22 0.51 3.16
CA ARG A 76 -8.14 -0.36 3.91
C ARG A 76 -7.45 -1.12 5.05
N LEU A 77 -6.12 -1.20 5.08
CA LEU A 77 -5.42 -1.77 6.24
C LEU A 77 -5.76 -1.05 7.54
N TRP A 78 -6.11 0.24 7.48
CA TRP A 78 -6.57 0.99 8.65
C TRP A 78 -7.95 0.60 9.16
N THR A 79 -8.73 -0.19 8.40
CA THR A 79 -10.02 -0.71 8.87
C THR A 79 -9.89 -2.05 9.59
N LEU A 80 -8.70 -2.64 9.66
CA LEU A 80 -8.44 -3.91 10.34
C LEU A 80 -8.26 -3.71 11.86
N VAL A 81 -9.28 -3.11 12.48
CA VAL A 81 -9.27 -2.65 13.87
C VAL A 81 -9.20 -3.78 14.89
N GLU A 82 -9.27 -5.04 14.45
CA GLU A 82 -8.95 -6.21 15.29
C GLU A 82 -7.44 -6.36 15.57
N TYR A 83 -6.57 -5.63 14.87
CA TYR A 83 -5.13 -5.67 15.08
C TYR A 83 -4.60 -4.36 15.67
N ASP A 84 -3.72 -4.47 16.66
CA ASP A 84 -3.02 -3.31 17.23
C ASP A 84 -2.00 -2.71 16.26
N ARG A 85 -1.36 -3.56 15.44
CA ARG A 85 -0.32 -3.18 14.47
C ARG A 85 -0.39 -4.07 13.25
N VAL A 86 -0.15 -3.47 12.08
CA VAL A 86 -0.04 -4.18 10.80
C VAL A 86 1.30 -3.83 10.16
N VAL A 87 2.06 -4.85 9.78
CA VAL A 87 3.22 -4.71 8.89
C VAL A 87 2.76 -5.10 7.50
N PHE A 88 2.65 -4.13 6.61
CA PHE A 88 2.32 -4.36 5.21
C PHE A 88 3.56 -4.71 4.41
N ILE A 89 3.41 -5.63 3.46
CA ILE A 89 4.44 -6.08 2.53
C ILE A 89 3.77 -6.25 1.17
N ASP A 90 4.26 -5.55 0.14
CA ASP A 90 3.78 -5.72 -1.23
C ASP A 90 4.02 -7.16 -1.71
N ALA A 91 3.15 -7.64 -2.61
CA ALA A 91 3.18 -9.02 -3.09
C ALA A 91 4.41 -9.37 -3.95
N ASP A 92 5.23 -8.38 -4.31
CA ASP A 92 6.48 -8.53 -5.05
C ASP A 92 7.74 -8.51 -4.15
N ALA A 93 7.56 -8.54 -2.83
CA ALA A 93 8.65 -8.65 -1.86
C ALA A 93 8.79 -10.09 -1.30
N ILE A 94 10.02 -10.44 -0.91
CA ILE A 94 10.34 -11.73 -0.27
C ILE A 94 11.00 -11.46 1.08
N VAL A 95 10.45 -12.06 2.14
CA VAL A 95 10.98 -11.98 3.49
C VAL A 95 12.04 -13.06 3.71
N LEU A 96 13.30 -12.65 3.86
CA LEU A 96 14.45 -13.56 4.00
C LEU A 96 14.75 -13.98 5.43
N ARG A 97 14.33 -13.19 6.42
CA ARG A 97 14.55 -13.40 7.86
C ARG A 97 13.31 -12.94 8.64
N ASN A 98 13.19 -13.37 9.91
CA ASN A 98 12.13 -12.84 10.78
C ASN A 98 12.22 -11.31 10.86
N ILE A 99 11.07 -10.65 10.77
CA ILE A 99 10.91 -9.18 10.75
C ILE A 99 9.99 -8.68 11.87
N ASP A 100 9.75 -9.47 12.92
CA ASP A 100 8.78 -9.11 13.98
C ASP A 100 9.15 -7.83 14.72
N ARG A 101 10.45 -7.49 14.72
CA ARG A 101 10.93 -6.19 15.21
C ARG A 101 10.21 -5.00 14.56
N LEU A 102 9.67 -5.15 13.34
CA LEU A 102 8.92 -4.10 12.66
C LEU A 102 7.64 -3.71 13.42
N PHE A 103 7.01 -4.64 14.15
CA PHE A 103 5.84 -4.34 14.97
C PHE A 103 6.15 -3.40 16.15
N LEU A 104 7.42 -3.23 16.52
CA LEU A 104 7.85 -2.33 17.59
C LEU A 104 7.99 -0.86 17.14
N TYR A 105 7.95 -0.61 15.83
CA TYR A 105 8.08 0.74 15.30
C TYR A 105 6.74 1.51 15.38
N PRO A 106 6.77 2.84 15.51
CA PRO A 106 5.57 3.65 15.59
C PRO A 106 4.83 3.71 14.25
N GLU A 107 3.55 4.05 14.30
CA GLU A 107 2.87 4.57 13.13
C GLU A 107 3.39 5.99 12.81
N PHE A 108 3.65 6.37 11.57
CA PHE A 108 3.74 5.56 10.35
C PHE A 108 5.23 5.34 10.06
N SER A 109 5.66 4.08 9.93
CA SER A 109 7.05 3.74 9.60
C SER A 109 7.13 3.05 8.26
N ALA A 110 8.06 3.43 7.39
CA ALA A 110 8.15 2.85 6.05
C ALA A 110 9.60 2.68 5.59
N ALA A 111 9.81 1.81 4.61
CA ALA A 111 11.12 1.70 3.97
C ALA A 111 11.48 3.04 3.27
N PRO A 112 12.71 3.55 3.43
CA PRO A 112 13.19 4.66 2.62
C PRO A 112 13.49 4.20 1.19
N ASN A 113 13.32 5.07 0.20
CA ASN A 113 13.82 4.79 -1.15
C ASN A 113 15.35 4.87 -1.14
N VAL A 114 15.99 3.77 -1.48
CA VAL A 114 17.45 3.68 -1.61
C VAL A 114 17.79 3.82 -3.09
N TYR A 115 17.76 5.05 -3.62
CA TYR A 115 18.31 5.35 -4.95
C TYR A 115 19.48 6.30 -4.78
N GLU A 116 20.64 5.93 -5.35
CA GLU A 116 21.86 6.65 -5.72
C GLU A 116 22.38 7.88 -4.91
N SER A 117 21.58 8.64 -4.16
CA SER A 117 21.99 9.82 -3.40
C SER A 117 21.41 9.86 -1.97
N LEU A 118 22.09 10.55 -1.04
CA LEU A 118 21.61 10.80 0.32
C LEU A 118 20.28 11.58 0.36
N GLN A 119 19.95 12.33 -0.70
CA GLN A 119 18.72 13.12 -0.79
C GLN A 119 17.48 12.25 -1.03
N ASP A 120 17.64 11.05 -1.60
CA ASP A 120 16.52 10.13 -1.86
C ASP A 120 16.06 9.36 -0.62
N PHE A 121 16.87 9.32 0.46
CA PHE A 121 16.49 8.72 1.75
C PHE A 121 15.27 9.38 2.39
N HIS A 122 14.98 10.64 2.02
CA HIS A 122 13.81 11.36 2.50
C HIS A 122 12.52 10.95 1.81
N ARG A 123 12.57 10.02 0.86
CA ARG A 123 11.41 9.59 0.09
C ARG A 123 10.90 8.26 0.58
N LEU A 124 9.62 8.22 0.91
CA LEU A 124 8.93 7.02 1.36
C LEU A 124 8.82 5.96 0.24
N ASN A 125 8.99 4.69 0.58
CA ASN A 125 8.58 3.55 -0.23
C ASN A 125 7.41 2.84 0.47
N SER A 126 6.26 2.73 -0.20
CA SER A 126 5.02 2.13 0.36
C SER A 126 4.92 0.62 0.16
N GLY A 127 6.02 -0.04 -0.22
CA GLY A 127 6.08 -1.50 -0.39
C GLY A 127 6.31 -2.27 0.90
N VAL A 128 6.89 -1.62 1.93
CA VAL A 128 6.94 -2.16 3.29
C VAL A 128 6.70 -1.03 4.29
N PHE A 129 5.67 -1.16 5.13
CA PHE A 129 5.38 -0.16 6.15
C PHE A 129 4.65 -0.74 7.36
N VAL A 130 4.65 0.03 8.45
CA VAL A 130 3.97 -0.23 9.71
C VAL A 130 2.81 0.76 9.84
N ALA A 131 1.62 0.24 10.10
CA ALA A 131 0.40 1.01 10.34
C ALA A 131 -0.23 0.60 11.69
N ALA A 132 -0.97 1.53 12.29
CA ALA A 132 -1.82 1.27 13.44
C ALA A 132 -3.29 1.41 12.99
N PRO A 133 -4.01 0.29 12.81
CA PRO A 133 -5.39 0.34 12.36
C PRO A 133 -6.27 1.23 13.24
N SER A 134 -7.07 2.08 12.60
CA SER A 134 -7.93 3.06 13.24
C SER A 134 -8.99 3.53 12.24
N GLN A 135 -10.26 3.27 12.56
CA GLN A 135 -11.38 3.70 11.73
C GLN A 135 -11.41 5.23 11.56
N ALA A 136 -11.00 5.98 12.58
CA ALA A 136 -10.90 7.43 12.54
C ALA A 136 -9.79 7.89 11.57
N THR A 137 -8.62 7.26 11.62
CA THR A 137 -7.52 7.54 10.68
C THR A 137 -7.93 7.21 9.26
N PHE A 138 -8.60 6.06 9.04
CA PHE A 138 -9.13 5.68 7.72
C PHE A 138 -10.12 6.74 7.19
N ALA A 139 -11.09 7.17 7.98
CA ALA A 139 -12.05 8.18 7.58
C ALA A 139 -11.37 9.51 7.21
N ALA A 140 -10.44 9.98 8.03
CA ALA A 140 -9.67 11.20 7.77
C ALA A 140 -8.78 11.07 6.51
N MET A 141 -8.21 9.89 6.26
CA MET A 141 -7.50 9.63 5.00
C MET A 141 -8.43 9.71 3.81
N MET A 142 -9.64 9.15 3.88
CA MET A 142 -10.62 9.19 2.78
C MET A 142 -11.01 10.63 2.42
N GLU A 143 -11.25 11.48 3.42
CA GLU A 143 -11.57 12.91 3.21
C GLU A 143 -10.43 13.66 2.50
N ARG A 144 -9.18 13.41 2.90
CA ARG A 144 -8.01 14.07 2.31
C ARG A 144 -7.63 13.50 0.95
N LEU A 145 -7.82 12.20 0.75
CA LEU A 145 -7.49 11.49 -0.48
C LEU A 145 -8.26 12.09 -1.66
N ASP A 146 -9.56 12.27 -1.48
CA ASP A 146 -10.52 12.69 -2.49
C ASP A 146 -10.87 14.19 -2.39
N ALA A 147 -9.97 15.00 -1.84
CA ALA A 147 -10.18 16.44 -1.82
C ALA A 147 -10.30 17.01 -3.25
N PRO A 148 -11.11 18.07 -3.49
CA PRO A 148 -11.26 18.67 -4.80
C PRO A 148 -9.92 19.05 -5.43
N GLY A 149 -9.67 18.56 -6.65
CA GLY A 149 -8.42 18.80 -7.38
C GLY A 149 -7.21 17.99 -6.88
N ALA A 150 -7.35 17.16 -5.84
CA ALA A 150 -6.28 16.30 -5.38
C ALA A 150 -5.82 15.32 -6.46
N PHE A 151 -4.51 15.19 -6.58
CA PHE A 151 -3.85 14.33 -7.54
C PHE A 151 -2.55 13.77 -6.95
N TRP A 152 -2.44 12.44 -6.91
CA TRP A 152 -1.35 11.72 -6.27
C TRP A 152 -0.51 11.00 -7.33
N ARG A 153 0.58 11.66 -7.76
CA ARG A 153 1.43 11.22 -8.88
C ARG A 153 1.99 9.80 -8.72
N ARG A 154 2.24 9.33 -7.50
CA ARG A 154 2.65 7.95 -7.20
C ARG A 154 1.64 7.25 -6.30
N THR A 155 0.36 7.51 -6.56
CA THR A 155 -0.77 6.83 -5.90
C THR A 155 -0.63 6.86 -4.37
N ASP A 156 -0.83 5.70 -3.73
CA ASP A 156 -0.62 5.42 -2.32
C ASP A 156 0.69 5.99 -1.76
N GLN A 157 1.81 5.89 -2.49
CA GLN A 157 3.12 6.33 -1.98
C GLN A 157 3.12 7.84 -1.69
N THR A 158 2.76 8.65 -2.69
CA THR A 158 2.70 10.12 -2.51
C THR A 158 1.62 10.55 -1.53
N PHE A 159 0.50 9.80 -1.47
CA PHE A 159 -0.56 10.08 -0.52
C PHE A 159 -0.10 9.82 0.91
N LEU A 160 0.44 8.64 1.20
CA LEU A 160 0.92 8.26 2.54
C LEU A 160 2.07 9.16 3.01
N GLU A 161 3.00 9.51 2.13
CA GLU A 161 4.08 10.46 2.41
C GLU A 161 3.54 11.85 2.79
N THR A 162 2.48 12.29 2.12
CA THR A 162 1.84 13.59 2.40
C THR A 162 0.93 13.55 3.63
N TYR A 163 0.29 12.41 3.89
CA TYR A 163 -0.58 12.20 5.05
C TYR A 163 0.23 12.09 6.34
N PHE A 164 1.37 11.39 6.30
CA PHE A 164 2.31 11.20 7.40
C PHE A 164 3.64 11.94 7.13
N PRO A 165 3.68 13.28 7.23
CA PRO A 165 4.89 14.06 6.91
C PRO A 165 6.08 13.80 7.85
N HIS A 166 5.82 13.21 9.02
CA HIS A 166 6.82 12.84 10.02
C HIS A 166 6.99 11.32 10.12
N TRP A 167 6.81 10.61 8.99
CA TRP A 167 7.02 9.18 8.93
C TRP A 167 8.43 8.80 9.38
N HIS A 168 8.54 7.64 10.01
CA HIS A 168 9.82 7.13 10.50
C HIS A 168 10.43 6.17 9.48
N GLY A 169 11.69 6.41 9.10
CA GLY A 169 12.44 5.56 8.19
C GLY A 169 12.83 4.23 8.83
N LEU A 170 12.39 3.12 8.24
CA LEU A 170 12.85 1.80 8.65
C LEU A 170 14.36 1.65 8.38
N PRO A 171 15.09 0.96 9.25
CA PRO A 171 16.53 0.80 9.10
C PRO A 171 16.90 -0.05 7.88
N VAL A 172 17.96 0.39 7.19
CA VAL A 172 18.58 -0.31 6.05
C VAL A 172 19.92 -0.88 6.53
N PHE A 173 19.94 -2.13 7.01
CA PHE A 173 21.14 -2.82 7.49
C PHE A 173 21.18 -4.26 7.01
#